data_AF-A0A397TPG6-F1
#
_entry.id   AF-A0A397TPG6-F1
#
_cell.length_a   1.000
_cell.length_b   1.000
_cell.length_c   1.000
_cell.angle_alpha   90.00
_cell.angle_beta   90.00
_cell.angle_gamma   90.00
#
_symmetry.space_group_name_H-M   'P 1'
#
loop_
_entity.id
_entity.type
_entity.pdbx_description
1 polymer ?
#
loop_
_entity_poly.entity_id
_entity_poly.type
_entity_poly.pdbx_seq_one_letter_code
_entity_poly.pdbx_strand_id
1 'polypeptide(L)' 'MSYAENGSLKKCLSKIVQFKWEDKLQLLKNIILGLKIIHESDLVHCDFHDGNILISDNY' A
#
# COMPACT_ATOMS: atom_id res chain seq x y z
N MET A 1 3.10 14.44 -9.16
CA MET A 1 2.82 13.38 -8.15
C MET A 1 1.87 13.95 -7.13
N SER A 2 0.84 13.21 -6.76
CA SER A 2 0.09 13.50 -5.52
C SER A 2 1.00 13.25 -4.33
N TYR A 3 0.88 14.08 -3.29
CA TYR A 3 1.59 13.89 -2.04
C TYR A 3 0.81 12.93 -1.16
N ALA A 4 1.45 11.85 -0.71
CA ALA A 4 0.87 10.90 0.24
C ALA A 4 1.16 11.39 1.66
N GLU A 5 0.21 12.13 2.26
CA GLU A 5 0.42 12.81 3.55
C GLU A 5 0.76 11.85 4.69
N ASN A 6 0.17 10.65 4.69
CA ASN A 6 0.45 9.61 5.69
C ASN A 6 1.81 8.92 5.49
N GLY A 7 2.47 9.12 4.35
CA GLY A 7 3.77 8.52 4.04
C GLY A 7 3.69 7.01 3.81
N SER A 8 4.71 6.27 4.25
CA SER A 8 4.84 4.83 3.99
C SER A 8 3.98 3.96 4.92
N LEU A 9 3.56 2.78 4.45
CA LEU A 9 2.88 1.74 5.23
C LEU A 9 3.61 1.42 6.54
N LYS A 10 4.95 1.35 6.49
CA LYS A 10 5.80 1.17 7.68
C LYS A 10 5.55 2.21 8.78
N LYS A 11 5.38 3.48 8.42
CA LYS A 11 5.09 4.58 9.36
C LYS A 11 3.67 4.51 9.90
N CYS A 12 2.74 3.97 9.12
CA CYS A 12 1.32 3.84 9.48
C CYS A 12 0.98 2.53 10.21
N LEU A 13 1.94 1.62 10.39
CA LEU A 13 1.66 0.26 10.87
C LEU A 13 0.92 0.24 12.22
N SER A 14 1.29 1.11 13.15
CA SER A 14 0.62 1.23 14.46
C SER A 14 -0.85 1.63 14.35
N LYS A 15 -1.21 2.48 13.38
CA LYS A 15 -2.60 2.87 13.08
C LYS A 15 -3.34 1.71 12.43
N ILE A 16 -2.73 1.07 11.45
CA ILE A 16 -3.32 -0.01 10.65
C ILE A 16 -3.62 -1.24 11.51
N VAL A 17 -2.79 -1.55 12.51
CA VAL A 17 -3.08 -2.64 13.45
C VAL A 17 -4.42 -2.45 14.16
N GLN A 18 -4.85 -1.20 14.39
CA GLN A 18 -6.14 -0.88 15.01
C GLN A 18 -7.33 -0.93 14.04
N PHE A 19 -7.10 -1.08 12.74
CA PHE A 19 -8.17 -1.14 11.76
C PHE A 19 -8.98 -2.42 11.89
N LYS A 20 -10.24 -2.36 11.43
CA LYS A 20 -11.06 -3.55 11.27
C LYS A 20 -10.42 -4.49 10.25
N TRP A 21 -10.74 -5.77 10.34
CA TRP A 21 -10.13 -6.77 9.46
C TRP A 21 -10.55 -6.57 8.00
N GLU A 22 -11.76 -6.06 7.76
CA GLU A 22 -12.27 -5.71 6.44
C GLU A 22 -11.42 -4.62 5.77
N ASP A 23 -11.06 -3.57 6.52
CA ASP A 23 -10.24 -2.47 6.01
C ASP A 23 -8.81 -2.95 5.69
N LYS A 24 -8.27 -3.85 6.52
CA LYS A 24 -6.97 -4.50 6.28
C LYS A 24 -6.99 -5.34 4.99
N LEU A 25 -8.09 -6.05 4.73
CA LEU A 25 -8.27 -6.80 3.48
C LEU A 25 -8.38 -5.87 2.27
N GLN A 26 -9.08 -4.74 2.42
CA GLN A 26 -9.19 -3.76 1.35
C GLN A 26 -7.83 -3.13 1.02
N LEU A 27 -7.03 -2.81 2.04
CA LEU A 27 -5.63 -2.38 1.88
C LEU A 27 -4.80 -3.43 1.14
N LEU A 28 -4.89 -4.71 1.53
CA LEU A 28 -4.16 -5.79 0.87
C LEU A 28 -4.59 -5.95 -0.60
N LYS A 29 -5.89 -5.86 -0.88
CA LYS A 29 -6.43 -5.93 -2.25
C LYS A 29 -5.86 -4.79 -3.13
N ASN A 30 -5.77 -3.58 -2.59
CA ASN A 30 -5.19 -2.44 -3.30
C ASN A 30 -3.69 -2.65 -3.61
N ILE A 31 -2.93 -3.17 -2.65
CA ILE A 31 -1.50 -3.51 -2.84
C ILE A 31 -1.34 -4.56 -3.95
N ILE A 32 -2.13 -5.63 -3.90
CA ILE A 32 -2.11 -6.70 -4.91
C ILE A 32 -2.47 -6.16 -6.30
N LEU A 33 -3.46 -5.26 -6.39
CA LEU A 33 -3.84 -4.65 -7.65
C LEU A 33 -2.70 -3.80 -8.25
N GLY A 34 -2.01 -3.02 -7.41
CA GLY A 34 -0.84 -2.25 -7.85
C GLY A 34 0.28 -3.15 -8.39
N LEU A 35 0.61 -4.23 -7.68
CA LEU A 35 1.59 -5.21 -8.15
C LEU A 35 1.16 -5.90 -9.45
N LYS A 36 -0.13 -6.25 -9.57
CA LYS A 36 -0.69 -6.83 -10.79
C LYS A 36 -0.47 -5.91 -11.99
N ILE A 37 -0.74 -4.61 -11.87
CA ILE A 37 -0.54 -3.63 -12.94
C ILE A 37 0.93 -3.57 -13.37
N ILE A 38 1.87 -3.60 -12.42
CA ILE A 38 3.31 -3.63 -12.71
C ILE A 38 3.66 -4.90 -13.50
N HIS A 39 3.19 -6.06 -13.03
CA HIS A 39 3.47 -7.35 -13.69
C HIS A 39 2.82 -7.47 -15.07
N GLU A 40 1.60 -6.95 -15.27
CA GLU A 40 0.93 -6.89 -16.58
C GLU A 40 1.65 -5.96 -17.57
N SER A 41 2.56 -5.12 -17.08
CA SER A 41 3.44 -4.27 -17.90
C SER A 41 4.81 -4.93 -18.18
N ASP A 42 4.95 -6.24 -17.91
CA ASP A 42 6.21 -7.00 -18.00
C ASP A 42 7.35 -6.43 -17.11
N LEU A 43 6.98 -5.76 -16.02
CA LEU A 43 7.91 -5.18 -15.04
C LEU A 43 7.87 -5.95 -13.72
N VAL A 44 8.94 -5.82 -12.94
CA VAL A 44 9.03 -6.28 -11.55
C VAL A 44 9.34 -5.06 -10.67
N HIS A 45 8.69 -4.92 -9.52
CA HIS A 45 8.90 -3.77 -8.64
C HIS A 45 10.34 -3.70 -8.09
N CYS A 46 11.03 -4.83 -7.97
CA CYS A 46 12.43 -5.00 -7.55
C CYS A 46 12.80 -4.57 -6.11
N ASP A 47 12.05 -3.68 -5.48
CA ASP A 47 12.26 -3.22 -4.09
C ASP A 47 10.93 -3.12 -3.32
N PHE A 48 10.13 -4.19 -3.37
CA PHE A 48 8.81 -4.20 -2.77
C PHE A 48 8.87 -4.52 -1.26
N HIS A 49 8.62 -3.51 -0.43
CA HIS A 49 8.52 -3.63 1.02
C HIS A 49 7.62 -2.54 1.61
N ASP A 50 7.24 -2.67 2.88
CA ASP A 50 6.35 -1.75 3.61
C ASP A 50 6.81 -0.28 3.64
N GLY A 51 8.12 -0.03 3.57
CA GLY A 51 8.70 1.32 3.39
C GLY A 51 8.38 1.98 2.03
N ASN A 52 8.12 1.22 0.97
CA ASN A 52 7.89 1.71 -0.40
C ASN A 52 6.41 1.69 -0.80
N ILE A 53 5.52 1.30 0.11
CA ILE A 53 4.07 1.37 -0.10
C ILE A 53 3.58 2.68 0.50
N LEU A 54 3.09 3.61 -0.31
CA LEU A 54 2.57 4.90 0.16
C LEU A 54 1.07 4.82 0.51
N ILE A 55 0.69 5.49 1.59
CA ILE A 55 -0.68 5.57 2.10
C ILE A 55 -1.19 7.01 1.89
N SER A 56 -2.31 7.16 1.20
CA SER A 56 -3.03 8.44 1.10
C SER A 56 -4.09 8.55 2.20
N ASP A 57 -4.64 9.76 2.40
CA ASP A 57 -5.69 10.00 3.40
C ASP A 57 -7.03 9.34 3.09
N ASN A 58 -7.20 8.84 1.86
CA ASN A 58 -8.42 8.17 1.41
C ASN A 58 -8.43 6.67 1.76
N TYR A 59 -8.06 6.35 3.00
CA TYR A 59 -8.45 5.11 3.66
C TYR A 59 -9.63 5.36 4.58
#